data_AF-A0A5I2FRJ4-F1
#
_entry.id   AF-A0A5I2FRJ4-F1
#
_cell.length_a   1.000
_cell.length_b   1.000
_cell.length_c   1.000
_cell.angle_alpha   90.00
_cell.angle_beta   90.00
_cell.angle_gamma   90.00
#
_symmetry.space_group_name_H-M   'P 1'
#
loop_
_entity.id
_entity.type
_entity.pdbx_description
1 polymer ?
#
loop_
_entity_poly.entity_id
_entity_poly.type
_entity_poly.pdbx_seq_one_letter_code
_entity_poly.pdbx_strand_id
1 'polypeptide(L)'
;MNVNDIVNHSLKYKGLEGRVFADFDNERIQDIDIVGLTQTDYVKAFSGESIRINEGDYLYMFMPIDEVLPEYILAEGFVIKNPYEFKPYKWCCKIIGELEYIKEYELRFNKS
;
A
#
# COMPACT_ATOMS: atom_id res chain seq x y z
N MET A 1 1.38 -10.16 15.30
CA MET A 1 -0.01 -9.92 14.86
C MET A 1 -0.63 -11.27 14.51
N ASN A 2 -1.89 -11.51 14.87
CA ASN A 2 -2.57 -12.79 14.62
C ASN A 2 -3.09 -12.83 13.16
N VAL A 3 -2.95 -13.97 12.46
CA VAL A 3 -3.48 -14.16 11.09
C VAL A 3 -4.96 -13.81 10.99
N ASN A 4 -5.74 -14.07 12.04
CA ASN A 4 -7.16 -13.74 12.07
C ASN A 4 -7.43 -12.22 12.02
N ASP A 5 -6.54 -11.40 12.61
CA ASP A 5 -6.69 -9.95 12.58
C ASP A 5 -6.39 -9.40 11.18
N ILE A 6 -5.46 -10.02 10.47
CA ILE A 6 -5.09 -9.70 9.09
C ILE A 6 -6.26 -10.01 8.14
N VAL A 7 -6.83 -11.21 8.25
CA VAL A 7 -7.97 -11.64 7.43
C VAL A 7 -9.21 -10.79 7.71
N ASN A 8 -9.45 -10.41 8.96
CA ASN A 8 -10.57 -9.52 9.29
C ASN A 8 -10.38 -8.09 8.75
N HIS A 9 -9.13 -7.65 8.58
CA HIS A 9 -8.81 -6.35 8.01
C HIS A 9 -9.07 -6.33 6.49
N SER A 10 -8.62 -7.37 5.77
CA SER A 10 -8.79 -7.51 4.32
C SER A 10 -10.25 -7.68 3.86
N LEU A 11 -11.15 -7.99 4.80
CA LEU A 11 -12.60 -8.10 4.60
C LEU A 11 -13.37 -6.79 4.83
N LYS A 12 -12.69 -5.67 5.14
CA LYS A 12 -13.33 -4.36 5.26
C LYS A 12 -13.03 -3.49 4.05
N TYR A 13 -14.07 -2.92 3.46
CA TYR A 13 -13.91 -1.96 2.38
C TYR A 13 -13.18 -0.70 2.87
N LYS A 14 -12.14 -0.31 2.15
CA LYS A 14 -11.36 0.91 2.35
C LYS A 14 -11.27 1.67 1.03
N GLY A 15 -11.95 2.81 0.98
CA GLY A 15 -11.87 3.74 -0.15
C GLY A 15 -10.51 4.43 -0.27
N LEU A 16 -10.32 5.22 -1.33
CA LEU A 16 -9.04 5.81 -1.70
C LEU A 16 -8.47 6.81 -0.68
N GLU A 17 -9.30 7.68 -0.09
CA GLU A 17 -8.87 8.81 0.75
C GLU A 17 -7.83 8.48 1.83
N GLY A 18 -7.92 7.28 2.44
CA GLY A 18 -7.01 6.84 3.49
C GLY A 18 -5.89 5.91 3.03
N ARG A 19 -5.71 5.73 1.72
CA ARG A 19 -4.67 4.88 1.14
C ARG A 19 -3.41 5.69 0.90
N VAL A 20 -2.27 5.04 1.09
CA VAL A 20 -0.93 5.62 0.91
C VAL A 20 -0.44 5.39 -0.51
N PHE A 21 0.18 6.40 -1.11
CA PHE A 21 0.81 6.23 -2.41
C PHE A 21 2.01 5.27 -2.32
N ALA A 22 2.08 4.30 -3.23
CA ALA A 22 3.24 3.44 -3.41
C ALA A 22 3.46 3.18 -4.90
N ASP A 23 4.69 3.37 -5.37
CA ASP A 23 5.06 3.09 -6.76
C ASP A 23 5.43 1.61 -6.89
N PHE A 24 4.43 0.79 -7.24
CA PHE A 24 4.65 -0.64 -7.37
C PHE A 24 5.60 -0.97 -8.52
N ASP A 25 5.68 -0.18 -9.57
CA ASP A 25 6.46 -0.56 -10.76
C ASP A 25 7.95 -0.24 -10.61
N ASN A 26 8.28 0.89 -9.99
CA ASN A 26 9.67 1.32 -9.83
C ASN A 26 10.28 0.97 -8.47
N GLU A 27 9.45 0.78 -7.44
CA GLU A 27 9.91 0.57 -6.06
C GLU A 27 9.73 -0.86 -5.55
N ARG A 28 9.30 -1.79 -6.41
CA ARG A 28 9.53 -3.23 -6.21
C ARG A 28 10.98 -3.52 -6.60
N ILE A 29 11.82 -3.64 -5.56
CA ILE A 29 13.28 -3.63 -5.72
C ILE A 29 13.82 -4.99 -6.14
N GLN A 30 13.57 -6.02 -5.33
CA GLN A 30 14.13 -7.36 -5.51
C GLN A 30 13.08 -8.42 -5.22
N ASP A 31 12.44 -8.31 -4.05
CA ASP A 31 11.31 -9.16 -3.70
C ASP A 31 10.01 -8.56 -4.27
N ILE A 32 9.24 -9.39 -4.97
CA ILE A 32 7.99 -8.98 -5.64
C ILE A 32 6.94 -8.44 -4.66
N ASP A 33 7.05 -8.82 -3.39
CA ASP A 33 6.14 -8.47 -2.30
C ASP A 33 6.72 -7.40 -1.37
N ILE A 34 7.81 -6.72 -1.74
CA ILE A 34 8.34 -5.58 -0.98
C ILE A 34 8.42 -4.34 -1.87
N VAL A 35 7.74 -3.28 -1.45
CA VAL A 35 7.76 -1.97 -2.12
C VAL A 35 8.39 -0.91 -1.21
N GLY A 36 9.28 -0.07 -1.75
CA GLY A 36 9.81 1.11 -1.04
C GLY A 36 8.72 2.15 -0.78
N LEU A 37 8.71 2.76 0.41
CA LEU A 37 7.72 3.79 0.76
C LEU A 37 8.33 5.19 0.90
N THR A 38 9.30 5.35 1.80
CA THR A 38 9.77 6.69 2.19
C THR A 38 11.14 6.64 2.87
N GLN A 39 11.84 7.76 2.83
CA GLN A 39 13.11 8.00 3.53
C GLN A 39 12.89 8.63 4.92
N THR A 40 11.65 8.99 5.26
CA THR A 40 11.27 9.64 6.53
C THR A 40 10.22 8.80 7.27
N ASP A 41 9.72 9.26 8.42
CA ASP A 41 8.60 8.60 9.11
C ASP A 41 7.23 8.98 8.55
N TYR A 42 7.18 9.64 7.39
CA TYR A 42 5.95 10.16 6.81
C TYR A 42 5.76 9.70 5.37
N VAL A 43 4.50 9.44 5.03
CA VAL A 43 4.01 9.10 3.69
C VAL A 43 2.82 9.98 3.33
N LYS A 44 2.52 10.07 2.04
CA LYS A 44 1.36 10.82 1.53
C LYS A 44 0.18 9.90 1.30
N ALA A 45 -0.98 10.28 1.85
CA ALA A 45 -2.26 9.67 1.55
C ALA A 45 -2.83 10.22 0.23
N PHE A 46 -3.82 9.52 -0.32
CA PHE A 46 -4.59 9.98 -1.49
C PHE A 46 -5.20 11.37 -1.28
N SER A 47 -5.71 11.63 -0.07
CA SER A 47 -6.26 12.93 0.33
C SER A 47 -5.23 14.08 0.33
N GLY A 48 -3.94 13.78 0.15
CA GLY A 48 -2.82 14.72 0.29
C GLY A 48 -2.31 14.87 1.72
N GLU A 49 -2.99 14.27 2.70
CA GLU A 49 -2.56 14.24 4.10
C GLU A 49 -1.21 13.55 4.26
N SER A 50 -0.40 14.04 5.21
CA SER A 50 0.85 13.40 5.61
C SER A 50 0.58 12.47 6.79
N ILE A 51 0.73 11.16 6.58
CA ILE A 51 0.51 10.14 7.62
C ILE A 51 1.88 9.73 8.19
N ARG A 52 1.98 9.68 9.51
CA ARG A 52 3.15 9.13 10.19
C ARG A 52 3.05 7.60 10.22
N ILE A 53 4.14 6.91 9.90
CA ILE A 53 4.22 5.45 9.90
C ILE A 53 5.39 4.94 10.76
N ASN A 54 5.24 3.72 11.26
CA ASN A 54 6.21 3.00 12.08
C ASN A 54 6.24 1.52 11.66
N GLU A 55 7.29 0.81 12.05
CA GLU A 55 7.39 -0.63 11.85
C GLU A 55 6.17 -1.37 12.40
N GLY A 56 5.60 -2.26 11.58
CA GLY A 56 4.42 -3.06 11.91
C GLY A 56 3.08 -2.39 11.64
N ASP A 57 3.05 -1.11 11.25
CA ASP A 57 1.79 -0.45 10.85
C ASP A 57 1.19 -1.15 9.63
N TYR A 58 -0.13 -1.35 9.65
CA TYR A 58 -0.87 -1.87 8.50
C TYR A 58 -1.25 -0.73 7.56
N LEU A 59 -0.92 -0.86 6.28
CA LEU A 59 -1.23 0.14 5.26
C LEU A 59 -2.12 -0.43 4.18
N TYR A 60 -3.06 0.41 3.75
CA TYR A 60 -3.71 0.28 2.45
C TYR A 60 -2.98 1.21 1.49
N MET A 61 -2.62 0.71 0.32
CA MET A 61 -1.84 1.43 -0.68
C MET A 61 -2.62 1.59 -1.98
N PHE A 62 -2.24 2.59 -2.76
CA PHE A 62 -2.72 2.81 -4.13
C PHE A 62 -1.59 3.29 -5.03
N MET A 63 -1.74 3.02 -6.33
CA MET A 63 -0.93 3.58 -7.41
C MET A 63 -1.86 3.96 -8.57
N PRO A 64 -1.82 5.20 -9.09
CA PRO A 64 -2.53 5.54 -10.32
C PRO A 64 -1.89 4.81 -11.50
N ILE A 65 -2.72 4.29 -12.41
CA ILE A 65 -2.25 3.66 -13.66
C ILE A 65 -1.96 4.73 -14.71
N ASP A 66 -2.77 5.78 -14.71
CA ASP A 66 -2.74 6.87 -15.67
C ASP A 66 -2.99 8.20 -14.95
N GLU A 67 -2.38 9.28 -15.44
CA GLU A 67 -2.52 10.62 -14.82
C GLU A 67 -3.87 11.29 -15.12
N VAL A 68 -4.60 10.79 -16.12
CA VAL A 68 -5.83 11.37 -16.66
C VAL A 68 -7.05 10.53 -16.28
N LEU A 69 -6.91 9.20 -16.23
CA LEU A 69 -8.00 8.29 -15.88
C LEU A 69 -7.98 7.92 -14.39
N PRO A 70 -9.14 7.88 -13.70
CA PRO A 70 -9.24 7.47 -12.30
C PRO A 70 -9.15 5.94 -12.17
N GLU A 71 -8.08 5.35 -12.69
CA GLU A 71 -7.79 3.93 -12.55
C GLU A 71 -6.60 3.73 -11.62
N TYR A 72 -6.77 2.82 -10.66
CA TYR A 72 -5.80 2.60 -9.60
C TYR A 72 -5.56 1.11 -9.41
N ILE A 73 -4.31 0.78 -9.09
CA ILE A 73 -3.92 -0.50 -8.52
C ILE A 73 -3.88 -0.34 -7.01
N LEU A 74 -4.45 -1.31 -6.31
CA LEU A 74 -4.57 -1.34 -4.87
C LEU A 74 -3.73 -2.47 -4.30
N ALA A 75 -3.18 -2.25 -3.12
CA ALA A 75 -2.48 -3.25 -2.36
C ALA A 75 -2.66 -3.00 -0.86
N GLU A 76 -2.28 -3.96 -0.05
CA GLU A 76 -2.24 -3.85 1.40
C GLU A 76 -1.04 -4.59 1.95
N GLY A 77 -0.59 -4.20 3.15
CA GLY A 77 0.62 -4.78 3.70
C GLY A 77 1.06 -4.15 5.01
N PHE A 78 2.24 -4.55 5.46
CA PHE A 78 2.84 -4.09 6.71
C PHE A 78 4.10 -3.28 6.47
N VAL A 79 4.24 -2.17 7.19
CA VAL A 79 5.47 -1.40 7.21
C VAL A 79 6.58 -2.23 7.83
N ILE A 80 7.69 -2.37 7.12
CA ILE A 80 8.91 -3.01 7.58
C ILE A 80 10.07 -2.02 7.45
N LYS A 81 11.09 -2.18 8.29
CA LYS A 81 12.37 -1.51 8.03
C LYS A 81 12.88 -1.91 6.65
N ASN A 82 13.48 -0.96 5.94
CA ASN A 82 14.09 -1.24 4.65
C ASN A 82 15.09 -2.41 4.77
N PRO A 83 14.85 -3.55 4.07
CA PRO A 83 15.76 -4.69 4.11
C PRO A 83 16.94 -4.53 3.14
N TYR A 84 16.96 -3.47 2.33
CA TYR A 84 17.92 -3.26 1.24
C TYR A 84 18.88 -2.11 1.55
N GLU A 85 20.13 -2.44 1.87
CA GLU A 85 21.18 -1.44 2.20
C GLU A 85 21.51 -0.49 1.04
N PHE A 86 21.23 -0.89 -0.21
CA PHE A 86 21.58 -0.14 -1.41
C PHE A 86 20.53 0.90 -1.85
N LYS A 87 19.37 0.96 -1.17
CA LYS A 87 18.32 1.95 -1.44
C LYS A 87 18.14 2.85 -0.22
N PRO A 88 17.87 4.16 -0.41
CA PRO A 88 17.85 5.13 0.68
C PRO A 88 16.56 5.09 1.53
N TYR A 89 15.73 4.05 1.40
CA TYR A 89 14.48 3.95 2.14
C TYR A 89 14.74 3.75 3.63
N LYS A 90 13.93 4.42 4.45
CA LYS A 90 13.79 4.09 5.86
C LYS A 90 12.76 2.97 6.03
N TRP A 91 11.62 3.12 5.34
CA TRP A 91 10.48 2.23 5.42
C TRP A 91 10.14 1.64 4.05
N CYS A 92 9.85 0.35 4.05
CA CYS A 92 9.24 -0.40 2.96
C CYS A 92 7.89 -0.97 3.44
N CYS A 93 7.08 -1.47 2.51
CA CYS A 93 5.90 -2.25 2.82
C CYS A 93 6.07 -3.68 2.34
N LYS A 94 5.82 -4.66 3.21
CA LYS A 94 5.64 -6.06 2.84
C LYS A 94 4.17 -6.27 2.44
N ILE A 95 3.94 -6.41 1.14
CA ILE A 95 2.61 -6.63 0.56
C ILE A 95 2.08 -7.99 1.02
N ILE A 96 0.80 -8.03 1.35
CA ILE A 96 0.06 -9.27 1.59
C ILE A 96 -0.98 -9.46 0.49
N GLY A 97 -1.10 -10.67 -0.02
CA GLY A 97 -1.99 -10.97 -1.14
C GLY A 97 -1.46 -10.43 -2.48
N GLU A 98 -2.38 -10.18 -3.40
CA GLU A 98 -2.08 -9.73 -4.76
C GLU A 98 -2.45 -8.26 -4.95
N LEU A 99 -1.86 -7.66 -5.98
CA LEU A 99 -2.29 -6.35 -6.46
C LEU A 99 -3.68 -6.50 -7.10
N GLU A 100 -4.60 -5.59 -6.79
CA GLU A 100 -5.99 -5.65 -7.25
C GLU A 100 -6.35 -4.35 -7.96
N TYR A 101 -7.02 -4.42 -9.11
CA TYR A 101 -7.53 -3.22 -9.77
C TYR A 101 -8.69 -2.63 -8.97
N ILE A 102 -8.82 -1.29 -8.90
CA ILE A 102 -9.88 -0.65 -8.12
C ILE A 102 -11.30 -1.14 -8.50
N LYS A 103 -11.55 -1.40 -9.79
CA LYS A 103 -12.83 -1.93 -10.28
C LYS A 103 -13.13 -3.32 -9.70
N GLU A 104 -12.13 -4.18 -9.60
CA GLU A 104 -12.26 -5.53 -9.03
C GLU A 104 -12.49 -5.44 -7.52
N TYR A 105 -11.74 -4.55 -6.84
CA TYR A 105 -11.91 -4.27 -5.41
C TYR A 105 -13.32 -3.77 -5.09
N GLU A 106 -13.83 -2.80 -5.85
CA GLU A 106 -15.17 -2.26 -5.67
C GLU A 106 -16.26 -3.33 -5.88
N LEU A 107 -16.14 -4.15 -6.93
CA LEU A 107 -17.04 -5.28 -7.19
C LEU A 107 -17.04 -6.29 -6.04
N ARG A 108 -15.86 -6.66 -5.52
CA ARG A 108 -15.72 -7.58 -4.38
C ARG A 108 -16.47 -7.11 -3.13
N PHE A 109 -16.64 -5.80 -2.98
CA PHE A 109 -17.33 -5.18 -1.84
C PHE A 109 -18.73 -4.63 -2.15
N ASN A 110 -19.30 -4.96 -3.31
CA ASN A 110 -20.59 -4.44 -3.78
C ASN A 110 -20.66 -2.90 -3.71
N LYS A 111 -19.58 -2.25 -4.13
CA LYS A 111 -19.53 -0.80 -4.37
C LYS A 111 -19.61 -0.60 -5.88
N SER A 112 -20.62 0.16 -6.30
CA SER A 112 -20.96 0.47 -7.70
C SER A 112 -21.50 1.87 -7.78
#